data_AF-A0AAV4H8L4-F1
#
_entry.id   AF-A0AAV4H8L4-F1
#
_cell.length_a   1.000
_cell.length_b   1.000
_cell.length_c   1.000
_cell.angle_alpha   90.00
_cell.angle_beta   90.00
_cell.angle_gamma   90.00
#
_symmetry.space_group_name_H-M   'P 1'
#
loop_
_entity.id
_entity.type
_entity.pdbx_description
1 polymer ?
#
loop_
_entity_poly.entity_id
_entity_poly.type
_entity_poly.pdbx_seq_one_letter_code
_entity_poly.pdbx_strand_id
1 'polypeptide(L)'
;MIKAHELHFDNGEYVFFNIDLFSNHKSMSKPWYRENDTDQRNANAKTAYESLMTVTLRKPTGTKYRKFSDAVKERAAQMYNFTYEEPEVRKLSLWI
;
A
#
# COMPACT_ATOMS: atom_id res chain seq x y z
N MET A 1 0.64 -3.10 15.85
CA MET A 1 0.06 -4.44 15.60
C MET A 1 0.76 -5.56 16.34
N ILE A 2 2.10 -5.73 16.30
CA ILE A 2 2.79 -6.80 17.07
C ILE A 2 2.38 -6.83 18.55
N LYS A 3 2.42 -5.67 19.23
CA LYS A 3 2.02 -5.63 20.65
C LYS A 3 0.54 -5.94 20.89
N ALA A 4 -0.32 -5.60 19.94
CA ALA A 4 -1.74 -5.94 20.01
C ALA A 4 -1.95 -7.45 19.90
N HIS A 5 -1.21 -8.12 19.02
CA HIS A 5 -1.21 -9.58 18.88
C HIS A 5 -0.71 -10.29 20.15
N GLU A 6 0.39 -9.80 20.75
CA GLU A 6 0.90 -10.33 22.03
C GLU A 6 -0.11 -10.21 23.18
N LEU A 7 -1.03 -9.25 23.10
CA LEU A 7 -2.08 -9.00 24.09
C LEU A 7 -3.44 -9.56 23.64
N HIS A 8 -3.50 -10.30 22.52
CA HIS A 8 -4.71 -10.89 21.94
C HIS A 8 -5.82 -9.87 21.60
N PHE A 9 -5.47 -8.65 21.22
CA PHE A 9 -6.43 -7.64 20.77
C PHE A 9 -6.81 -7.75 19.29
N ASP A 10 -6.22 -8.69 18.55
CA ASP A 10 -6.60 -9.04 17.19
C ASP A 10 -7.61 -10.21 17.13
N ASN A 11 -8.33 -10.44 18.24
CA ASN A 11 -9.36 -11.48 18.41
C ASN A 11 -10.74 -11.11 17.83
N GLY A 12 -10.87 -9.94 17.19
CA GLY A 12 -12.13 -9.44 16.63
C GLY A 12 -12.95 -8.54 17.56
N GLU A 13 -12.54 -8.34 18.82
CA GLU A 13 -13.19 -7.40 19.74
C GLU A 13 -12.74 -5.94 19.51
N TYR A 14 -11.62 -5.76 18.81
CA TYR A 14 -11.07 -4.46 18.46
C TYR A 14 -10.90 -4.32 16.95
N VAL A 15 -11.13 -3.11 16.46
CA VAL A 15 -10.74 -2.69 15.12
C VAL A 15 -9.66 -1.64 15.23
N PHE A 16 -8.58 -1.82 14.49
CA PHE A 16 -7.50 -0.85 14.41
C PHE A 16 -7.63 -0.05 13.13
N PHE A 17 -7.34 1.24 13.20
CA PHE A 17 -7.21 2.11 12.04
C PHE A 17 -5.84 2.77 12.02
N ASN A 18 -5.21 2.82 10.86
CA ASN A 18 -4.11 3.74 10.58
C ASN A 18 -4.41 4.59 9.34
N ILE A 19 -3.73 5.73 9.24
CA ILE A 19 -3.87 6.64 8.11
C ILE A 19 -2.58 6.59 7.31
N ASP A 20 -2.68 6.20 6.04
CA ASP A 20 -1.57 6.17 5.09
C ASP A 20 -2.02 6.75 3.74
N LEU A 21 -1.64 8.01 3.50
CA LEU A 21 -2.12 8.80 2.37
C LEU A 21 -1.24 8.67 1.12
N PHE A 22 0.04 8.32 1.29
CA PHE A 22 1.06 8.50 0.24
C PHE A 22 1.80 7.22 -0.12
N SER A 23 1.65 6.12 0.62
CA SER A 23 2.24 4.85 0.25
C SER A 23 1.88 4.42 -1.17
N ASN A 24 2.88 3.81 -1.84
CA ASN A 24 2.68 3.25 -3.17
C ASN A 24 1.95 1.89 -3.08
N HIS A 25 1.51 1.38 -4.22
CA HIS A 25 0.74 0.14 -4.25
C HIS A 25 1.57 -1.07 -3.78
N LYS A 26 2.88 -1.09 -4.06
CA LYS A 26 3.76 -2.19 -3.68
C LYS A 26 3.93 -2.28 -2.17
N SER A 27 4.19 -1.16 -1.49
CA SER A 27 4.30 -1.14 -0.02
C SER A 27 3.00 -1.53 0.66
N MET A 28 1.85 -1.15 0.08
CA MET A 28 0.53 -1.55 0.58
C MET A 28 0.14 -3.01 0.29
N SER A 29 0.88 -3.74 -0.55
CA SER A 29 0.57 -5.14 -0.85
C SER A 29 0.96 -6.12 0.26
N LYS A 30 2.01 -5.79 1.03
CA LYS A 30 2.48 -6.57 2.20
C LYS A 30 2.91 -5.61 3.32
N PRO A 31 1.98 -4.81 3.88
CA PRO A 31 2.33 -3.71 4.79
C PRO A 31 2.91 -4.21 6.13
N TRP A 32 2.60 -5.45 6.51
CA TRP A 32 3.11 -6.14 7.69
C TRP A 32 4.52 -6.71 7.53
N TYR A 33 5.00 -6.93 6.29
CA TYR A 33 6.24 -7.66 6.04
C TYR A 33 7.48 -6.78 6.23
N ARG A 34 8.52 -7.35 6.84
CA ARG A 34 9.85 -6.75 6.96
C ARG A 34 10.90 -7.80 6.60
N GLU A 35 11.77 -7.46 5.65
CA GLU A 35 12.82 -8.39 5.16
C GLU A 35 13.88 -8.68 6.24
N ASN A 36 14.21 -7.68 7.06
CA ASN A 36 15.20 -7.80 8.13
C ASN A 36 14.63 -8.35 9.44
N ASP A 37 13.54 -9.12 9.37
CA ASP A 37 12.82 -9.62 10.55
C ASP A 37 12.59 -11.14 10.44
N THR A 38 12.31 -11.78 11.57
CA THR A 38 12.11 -13.24 11.62
C THR A 38 10.80 -13.64 10.95
N ASP A 39 10.78 -14.84 10.36
CA ASP A 39 9.56 -15.41 9.75
C ASP A 39 8.39 -15.47 10.72
N GLN A 40 8.66 -15.83 11.99
CA GLN A 40 7.64 -15.87 13.03
C GLN A 40 7.06 -14.49 13.31
N ARG A 41 7.91 -13.44 13.39
CA ARG A 41 7.43 -12.08 13.65
C ARG A 41 6.63 -11.53 12.47
N ASN A 42 7.05 -11.85 11.25
CA ASN A 42 6.30 -11.55 10.03
C ASN A 42 4.95 -12.28 9.99
N ALA A 43 4.88 -13.55 10.40
CA ALA A 43 3.64 -14.31 10.50
C ALA A 43 2.69 -13.71 11.55
N ASN A 44 3.19 -13.38 12.75
CA ASN A 44 2.42 -12.71 13.79
C ASN A 44 1.92 -11.33 13.32
N ALA A 45 2.76 -10.56 12.63
CA ALA A 45 2.36 -9.29 12.04
C ALA A 45 1.24 -9.48 11.01
N LYS A 46 1.34 -10.49 10.15
CA LYS A 46 0.32 -10.81 9.14
C LYS A 46 -1.04 -11.06 9.79
N THR A 47 -1.10 -11.92 10.81
CA THR A 47 -2.34 -12.20 11.56
C THR A 47 -2.90 -10.94 12.20
N ALA A 48 -2.06 -10.18 12.91
CA ALA A 48 -2.48 -8.95 13.58
C ALA A 48 -3.06 -7.89 12.61
N TYR A 49 -2.55 -7.84 11.38
CA TYR A 49 -3.02 -6.92 10.35
C TYR A 49 -4.40 -7.27 9.79
N GLU A 50 -4.94 -8.46 10.06
CA GLU A 50 -6.33 -8.81 9.71
C GLU A 50 -7.34 -7.94 10.49
N SER A 51 -6.95 -7.46 11.67
CA SER A 51 -7.74 -6.53 12.48
C SER A 51 -7.44 -5.04 12.19
N LEU A 52 -6.58 -4.73 11.21
CA LEU A 52 -6.17 -3.37 10.86
C LEU A 52 -6.79 -2.92 9.53
N MET A 53 -7.46 -1.77 9.55
CA MET A 53 -7.95 -1.06 8.38
C MET A 53 -7.10 0.18 8.08
N THR A 54 -6.56 0.27 6.87
CA THR A 54 -5.79 1.43 6.42
C THR A 54 -6.67 2.42 5.67
N VAL A 55 -6.77 3.65 6.18
CA VAL A 55 -7.41 4.77 5.48
C VAL A 55 -6.40 5.40 4.53
N THR A 56 -6.75 5.46 3.24
CA THR A 56 -5.87 5.99 2.18
C THR A 56 -6.61 6.94 1.24
N LEU A 57 -5.84 7.72 0.46
CA LEU A 57 -6.41 8.57 -0.59
C LEU A 57 -7.00 7.72 -1.71
N ARG A 58 -8.22 8.07 -2.12
CA ARG A 58 -8.84 7.45 -3.29
C ARG A 58 -8.12 7.89 -4.56
N LYS A 59 -7.30 7.00 -5.12
CA LYS A 59 -6.64 7.23 -6.41
C LYS A 59 -7.64 7.02 -7.56
N PRO A 60 -7.87 8.01 -8.45
CA PRO A 60 -8.74 7.84 -9.60
C PRO A 60 -8.18 6.78 -10.56
N THR A 61 -9.03 5.87 -11.04
CA THR A 61 -8.64 4.80 -11.98
C THR A 61 -9.11 5.06 -13.42
N GLY A 62 -9.74 6.21 -13.67
CA GLY A 62 -10.29 6.58 -14.97
C GLY A 62 -9.22 6.88 -16.02
N THR A 63 -9.59 6.73 -17.30
CA THR A 63 -8.70 6.94 -18.46
C THR A 63 -8.11 8.35 -18.51
N LYS A 64 -8.89 9.38 -18.15
CA LYS A 64 -8.42 10.77 -18.09
C LYS A 64 -7.28 10.96 -17.09
N TYR A 65 -7.43 10.42 -15.88
CA TYR A 65 -6.40 10.51 -14.84
C TYR A 65 -5.15 9.74 -15.21
N ARG A 66 -5.30 8.55 -15.81
CA ARG A 66 -4.16 7.77 -16.30
C ARG A 66 -3.36 8.52 -17.36
N LYS A 67 -4.02 9.10 -18.38
CA LYS A 67 -3.35 9.92 -19.40
C LYS A 67 -2.60 11.12 -18.79
N PHE A 68 -3.22 11.79 -17.82
CA PHE A 68 -2.59 12.87 -17.08
C PHE A 68 -1.33 12.39 -16.33
N SER A 69 -1.43 11.29 -15.57
CA SER A 69 -0.30 10.73 -14.82
C SER A 69 0.85 10.32 -15.74
N ASP A 70 0.55 9.70 -16.89
CA ASP A 70 1.54 9.30 -17.87
C ASP A 70 2.26 10.53 -18.47
N ALA A 71 1.53 11.59 -18.83
CA ALA A 71 2.11 12.84 -19.34
C ALA A 71 2.98 13.57 -18.31
N VAL A 72 2.60 13.56 -17.03
CA VAL A 72 3.42 14.13 -15.94
C VAL A 72 4.76 13.39 -15.82
N LYS A 73 4.73 12.05 -15.91
CA LYS A 73 5.95 11.22 -15.83
C LYS A 73 6.87 11.45 -17.02
N GLU A 74 6.31 11.50 -18.23
CA GLU A 74 7.07 11.78 -19.44
C GLU A 74 7.77 13.13 -19.37
N ARG A 75 7.05 14.19 -18.96
CA ARG A 75 7.62 15.52 -18.79
C ARG A 75 8.70 15.56 -17.71
N ALA A 76 8.50 14.84 -16.59
CA ALA A 76 9.49 14.75 -15.52
C ALA A 76 10.82 14.15 -16.01
N ALA A 77 10.74 13.08 -16.80
CA ALA A 77 11.92 12.43 -17.37
C ALA A 77 12.65 13.35 -18.37
N GLN A 78 11.90 13.99 -19.27
CA GLN A 78 12.48 14.82 -20.34
C GLN A 78 13.07 16.14 -19.85
N MET A 79 12.42 16.81 -18.89
CA MET A 79 12.78 18.18 -18.49
C MET A 79 13.55 18.27 -17.17
N TYR A 80 13.44 17.26 -16.30
CA TYR A 80 13.97 17.34 -14.93
C TYR A 80 14.88 16.17 -14.56
N ASN A 81 15.21 15.29 -15.51
CA ASN A 81 16.01 14.08 -15.28
C ASN A 81 15.49 13.24 -14.09
N PHE A 82 14.16 13.21 -13.91
CA PHE A 82 13.49 12.51 -12.82
C PHE A 82 12.54 11.44 -13.36
N THR A 83 12.72 10.21 -12.92
CA THR A 83 11.86 9.08 -13.30
C THR A 83 11.12 8.56 -12.08
N TYR A 84 9.80 8.42 -12.21
CA TYR A 84 8.98 7.82 -11.16
C TYR A 84 9.22 6.31 -11.12
N GLU A 85 9.54 5.78 -9.94
CA GLU A 85 9.88 4.36 -9.76
C GLU A 85 8.68 3.42 -9.94
N GLU A 86 7.45 3.88 -9.68
CA GLU A 86 6.25 3.05 -9.74
C GLU A 86 5.04 3.72 -10.42
N PRO A 87 4.18 2.93 -11.07
CA PRO A 87 2.90 3.42 -11.54
C PRO A 87 1.97 3.74 -10.36
N GLU A 88 1.66 5.02 -10.15
CA GLU A 88 0.65 5.44 -9.17
C GLU A 88 -0.75 4.85 -9.40
N VAL A 89 -1.09 4.53 -10.65
CA VAL A 89 -2.39 3.99 -11.05
C VAL A 89 -2.28 2.49 -11.25
N ARG A 90 -3.14 1.73 -10.56
CA ARG A 90 -3.31 0.30 -10.76
C ARG A 90 -3.76 0.05 -12.20
N LYS A 91 -2.96 -0.66 -13.00
CA LYS A 91 -3.43 -1.19 -14.29
C LYS A 91 -4.40 -2.32 -13.98
N LEU A 92 -5.70 -2.08 -14.14
CA LEU A 92 -6.68 -3.16 -14.16
C LEU A 92 -6.38 -4.01 -15.41
N SER A 93 -5.78 -5.19 -15.21
CA SER A 93 -5.81 -6.24 -16.22
C SER A 93 -7.23 -6.78 -16.25
N LEU A 94 -8.03 -6.26 -17.19
CA LEU A 94 -9.30 -6.87 -17.57
C LEU A 94 -8.96 -8.18 -18.30
N TRP A 95 -8.90 -9.27 -17.56
CA TRP A 95 -9.09 -10.59 -18.13
C TRP A 95 -10.59 -10.86 -18.09
N ILE A 96 -11.23 -10.57 -19.22
CA ILE A 96 -12.39 -11.31 -19.71
C ILE A 96 -11.91 -11.96 -21.00
#